data_AF-A0A0M9DU27-F1
#
_entry.id   AF-A0A0M9DU27-F1
#
_cell.length_a   1.000
_cell.length_b   1.000
_cell.length_c   1.000
_cell.angle_alpha   90.00
_cell.angle_beta   90.00
_cell.angle_gamma   90.00
#
_symmetry.space_group_name_H-M   'P 1'
#
loop_
_entity.id
_entity.type
_entity.pdbx_description
1 polymer ?
#
loop_
_entity_poly.entity_id
_entity_poly.type
_entity_poly.pdbx_seq_one_letter_code
_entity_poly.pdbx_strand_id
1 'polypeptide(L)'
;MWQSVFATTWDEPWQDKIMKEADYFVFAKVLSVDEEKGMRIKIIKQLAGSKLDKEIFISGFYLLRICSMSGGHGPEFKFETNDELYLFIKQDKKGNYEIPTPTSGFAYIYENKVAATYRHSYHQALIDIETYEKTMIAIFNNYHNQSYDKKYINSLIDKYLGIQPVKPSKENMETFYYQHVALECIYHLRLTGFFEKINPFVDFEDNPHLQISAVRALIAYNTQESKNILMKFIENKETPPFLQVMCIWSLRELKPKELKEKLQKISLTASEEDSGFGGNFMDPRVCTHVPTVKEAIEELVSTL
;
A
#
# COMPACT_ATOMS: atom_id res chain seq x y z
N MET A 1 5.21 32.67 -17.09
CA MET A 1 3.74 32.61 -17.15
C MET A 1 3.37 31.21 -16.70
N TRP A 2 2.96 31.05 -15.43
CA TRP A 2 2.61 29.75 -14.89
C TRP A 2 1.35 29.28 -15.59
N GLN A 3 1.45 28.24 -16.42
CA GLN A 3 0.27 27.53 -16.88
C GLN A 3 -0.42 26.99 -15.63
N SER A 4 -1.63 27.47 -15.36
CA SER A 4 -2.53 26.86 -14.38
C SER A 4 -2.72 25.41 -14.80
N VAL A 5 -2.12 24.49 -14.04
CA VAL A 5 -2.33 23.05 -14.25
C VAL A 5 -3.73 22.75 -13.74
N PHE A 6 -4.71 22.77 -14.64
CA PHE A 6 -6.07 22.35 -14.36
C PHE A 6 -6.07 20.83 -14.27
N ALA A 7 -6.30 20.28 -13.08
CA ALA A 7 -6.38 18.84 -12.88
C ALA A 7 -7.29 18.54 -11.68
N THR A 8 -8.20 17.58 -11.85
CA THR A 8 -8.98 17.02 -10.74
C THR A 8 -8.05 16.18 -9.87
N THR A 9 -8.02 16.46 -8.58
CA THR A 9 -7.15 15.76 -7.63
C THR A 9 -7.95 14.93 -6.62
N TRP A 10 -7.41 13.78 -6.20
CA TRP A 10 -8.05 12.87 -5.26
C TRP A 10 -7.08 12.26 -4.24
N ASP A 11 -7.65 11.95 -3.08
CA ASP A 11 -7.00 11.26 -1.98
C ASP A 11 -6.88 9.78 -2.36
N GLU A 12 -5.65 9.31 -2.56
CA GLU A 12 -5.40 7.94 -2.99
C GLU A 12 -5.29 7.01 -1.77
N PRO A 13 -6.05 5.90 -1.76
CA PRO A 13 -6.11 5.01 -0.62
C PRO A 13 -4.84 4.17 -0.48
N TRP A 14 -4.52 3.83 0.76
CA TRP A 14 -3.54 2.79 1.06
C TRP A 14 -4.01 1.43 0.55
N GLN A 15 -3.05 0.60 0.16
CA GLN A 15 -3.31 -0.68 -0.50
C GLN A 15 -4.13 -1.63 0.39
N ASP A 16 -3.95 -1.59 1.71
CA ASP A 16 -4.74 -2.41 2.63
C ASP A 16 -6.24 -2.05 2.59
N LYS A 17 -6.58 -0.76 2.51
CA LYS A 17 -7.97 -0.30 2.37
C LYS A 17 -8.60 -0.79 1.08
N ILE A 18 -7.85 -0.72 -0.04
CA ILE A 18 -8.28 -1.25 -1.34
C ILE A 18 -8.66 -2.72 -1.21
N MET A 19 -7.75 -3.55 -0.67
CA MET A 19 -7.93 -5.00 -0.61
C MET A 19 -9.02 -5.43 0.38
N LYS A 20 -9.14 -4.73 1.53
CA LYS A 20 -10.21 -4.98 2.52
C LYS A 20 -11.61 -4.69 1.96
N GLU A 21 -11.73 -3.68 1.10
CA GLU A 21 -13.02 -3.23 0.59
C GLU A 21 -13.41 -3.81 -0.76
N ALA A 22 -12.46 -4.39 -1.50
CA ALA A 22 -12.72 -5.08 -2.75
C ALA A 22 -13.42 -6.42 -2.50
N ASP A 23 -14.34 -6.79 -3.38
CA ASP A 23 -15.07 -8.07 -3.35
C ASP A 23 -14.40 -9.13 -4.25
N TYR A 24 -13.62 -8.67 -5.24
CA TYR A 24 -13.01 -9.49 -6.26
C TYR A 24 -11.57 -9.07 -6.53
N PHE A 25 -10.75 -10.07 -6.85
CA PHE A 25 -9.43 -9.86 -7.43
C PHE A 25 -9.32 -10.71 -8.70
N VAL A 26 -9.02 -10.08 -9.83
CA VAL A 26 -9.05 -10.72 -11.16
C VAL A 26 -7.87 -10.28 -12.01
N PHE A 27 -7.54 -11.11 -13.00
CA PHE A 27 -6.78 -10.71 -14.17
C PHE A 27 -7.74 -10.57 -15.35
N ALA A 28 -7.73 -9.42 -16.00
CA ALA A 28 -8.69 -9.08 -17.04
C ALA A 28 -8.05 -8.31 -18.19
N LYS A 29 -8.76 -8.31 -19.32
CA LYS A 29 -8.42 -7.54 -20.51
C LYS A 29 -9.46 -6.46 -20.77
N VAL A 30 -9.02 -5.24 -21.03
CA VAL A 30 -9.90 -4.13 -21.42
C VAL A 30 -10.41 -4.36 -22.84
N LEU A 31 -11.74 -4.34 -23.00
CA LEU A 31 -12.41 -4.48 -24.29
C LEU A 31 -12.75 -3.12 -24.91
N SER A 32 -13.14 -2.15 -24.08
CA SER A 32 -13.47 -0.79 -24.52
C SER A 32 -13.47 0.15 -23.32
N VAL A 33 -13.11 1.42 -23.53
CA VAL A 33 -13.10 2.47 -22.52
C VAL A 33 -13.83 3.69 -23.04
N ASP A 34 -14.67 4.26 -22.19
CA ASP A 34 -15.14 5.64 -22.27
C ASP A 34 -14.61 6.32 -21.00
N GLU A 35 -13.72 7.31 -21.16
CA GLU A 35 -12.97 7.90 -20.04
C GLU A 35 -13.90 8.42 -18.93
N GLU A 36 -15.10 8.90 -19.28
CA GLU A 36 -16.06 9.48 -18.33
C GLU A 36 -17.11 8.47 -17.84
N LYS A 37 -17.45 7.46 -18.65
CA LYS A 37 -18.55 6.53 -18.34
C LYS A 37 -18.10 5.20 -17.76
N GLY A 38 -16.86 4.78 -18.00
CA GLY A 38 -16.34 3.51 -17.52
C GLY A 38 -15.74 2.62 -18.61
N MET A 39 -15.42 1.39 -18.21
CA MET A 39 -14.76 0.42 -19.08
C MET A 39 -15.44 -0.94 -19.07
N ARG A 40 -15.47 -1.58 -20.23
CA ARG A 40 -15.85 -2.99 -20.35
C ARG A 40 -14.61 -3.84 -20.30
N ILE A 41 -14.61 -4.86 -19.45
CA ILE A 41 -13.49 -5.80 -19.32
C ILE A 41 -13.94 -7.23 -19.55
N LYS A 42 -13.01 -8.06 -19.99
CA LYS A 42 -13.14 -9.51 -20.07
C LYS A 42 -12.30 -10.16 -18.98
N ILE A 43 -12.92 -10.94 -18.11
CA ILE A 43 -12.23 -11.70 -17.07
C ILE A 43 -11.47 -12.86 -17.73
N ILE A 44 -10.14 -12.82 -17.64
CA ILE A 44 -9.26 -13.90 -18.12
C ILE A 44 -9.11 -14.94 -17.01
N LYS A 45 -8.89 -14.48 -15.77
CA LYS A 45 -8.69 -15.35 -14.61
C LYS A 45 -9.32 -14.73 -13.36
N GLN A 46 -10.11 -15.52 -12.66
CA GLN A 46 -10.56 -15.23 -11.30
C GLN A 46 -9.46 -15.63 -10.32
N LEU A 47 -8.94 -14.69 -9.53
CA LEU A 47 -7.83 -14.95 -8.59
C LEU A 47 -8.33 -15.11 -7.16
N ALA A 48 -9.25 -14.25 -6.73
CA ALA A 48 -9.93 -14.34 -5.44
C ALA A 48 -11.33 -13.71 -5.49
N GLY A 49 -12.14 -13.98 -4.46
CA GLY A 49 -13.55 -13.59 -4.43
C GLY A 49 -14.46 -14.58 -5.15
N SER A 50 -15.75 -14.27 -5.20
CA SER A 50 -16.72 -15.10 -5.92
C SER A 50 -16.56 -14.96 -7.44
N LYS A 51 -17.10 -15.92 -8.20
CA LYS A 51 -16.93 -15.94 -9.66
C LYS A 51 -17.73 -14.83 -10.31
N LEU A 52 -17.06 -13.98 -11.08
CA LEU A 52 -17.70 -12.97 -11.93
C LEU A 52 -18.13 -13.54 -13.30
N ASP A 53 -19.04 -12.83 -13.95
CA ASP A 53 -19.34 -13.04 -15.36
C ASP A 53 -18.09 -12.83 -16.22
N LYS A 54 -18.06 -13.48 -17.38
CA LYS A 54 -16.90 -13.41 -18.30
C LYS A 54 -16.61 -11.99 -18.76
N GLU A 55 -17.64 -11.15 -18.85
CA GLU A 55 -17.54 -9.75 -19.21
C GLU A 55 -18.37 -8.92 -18.25
N ILE A 56 -17.79 -7.83 -17.77
CA ILE A 56 -18.47 -6.89 -16.88
C ILE A 56 -18.19 -5.46 -17.33
N PHE A 57 -19.02 -4.53 -16.85
CA PHE A 57 -18.82 -3.10 -17.02
C PHE A 57 -18.46 -2.48 -15.68
N ILE A 58 -17.31 -1.80 -15.62
CA ILE A 58 -16.84 -1.04 -14.47
C ILE A 58 -17.23 0.41 -14.71
N SER A 59 -18.08 0.97 -13.85
CA SER A 59 -18.76 2.25 -14.08
C SER A 59 -18.44 3.32 -13.04
N GLY A 60 -17.55 3.05 -12.08
CA GLY A 60 -17.31 3.98 -10.98
C GLY A 60 -16.07 3.69 -10.15
N PHE A 61 -15.93 4.50 -9.11
CA PHE A 61 -14.81 4.51 -8.19
C PHE A 61 -15.28 4.43 -6.73
N TYR A 62 -14.95 3.36 -6.01
CA TYR A 62 -15.53 3.11 -4.67
C TYR A 62 -14.76 3.76 -3.51
N LEU A 63 -13.51 4.21 -3.73
CA LEU A 63 -12.70 4.93 -2.73
C LEU A 63 -12.34 6.35 -3.15
N LEU A 64 -12.96 6.86 -4.21
CA LEU A 64 -12.64 8.19 -4.71
C LEU A 64 -13.12 9.28 -3.75
N ARG A 65 -12.17 10.07 -3.27
CA ARG A 65 -12.42 11.31 -2.54
C ARG A 65 -11.68 12.46 -3.23
N ILE A 66 -12.43 13.36 -3.86
CA ILE A 66 -11.88 14.52 -4.57
C ILE A 66 -11.39 15.56 -3.56
N CYS A 67 -10.14 16.02 -3.68
CA CYS A 67 -9.61 17.14 -2.88
C CYS A 67 -9.82 18.48 -3.56
N SER A 68 -9.73 18.54 -4.89
CA SER A 68 -9.87 19.77 -5.67
C SER A 68 -10.40 19.50 -7.08
N MET A 69 -11.22 20.43 -7.58
CA MET A 69 -11.71 20.47 -8.96
C MET A 69 -11.43 21.86 -9.52
N SER A 70 -10.41 22.01 -10.36
CA SER A 70 -10.10 23.29 -10.99
C SER A 70 -10.53 23.40 -12.46
N GLY A 71 -10.99 22.32 -13.09
CA GLY A 71 -11.13 22.25 -14.56
C GLY A 71 -12.40 21.61 -15.14
N GLY A 72 -13.42 21.28 -14.34
CA GLY A 72 -14.70 20.76 -14.86
C GLY A 72 -14.72 19.31 -15.37
N HIS A 73 -13.58 18.66 -15.57
CA HIS A 73 -13.48 17.23 -15.90
C HIS A 73 -13.52 16.36 -14.64
N GLY A 74 -14.27 15.26 -14.68
CA GLY A 74 -14.38 14.30 -13.58
C GLY A 74 -13.13 13.41 -13.43
N PRO A 75 -13.13 12.48 -12.46
CA PRO A 75 -12.22 11.34 -12.46
C PRO A 75 -12.40 10.53 -13.76
N GLU A 76 -11.30 10.12 -14.40
CA GLU A 76 -11.32 9.48 -15.73
C GLU A 76 -10.73 8.05 -15.69
N PHE A 77 -11.30 7.15 -16.49
CA PHE A 77 -10.74 5.82 -16.76
C PHE A 77 -9.63 5.91 -17.81
N LYS A 78 -8.38 6.05 -17.39
CA LYS A 78 -7.22 6.16 -18.29
C LYS A 78 -6.60 4.79 -18.59
N PHE A 79 -7.36 3.97 -19.31
CA PHE A 79 -6.91 2.66 -19.81
C PHE A 79 -7.02 2.61 -21.33
N GLU A 80 -6.24 1.75 -21.96
CA GLU A 80 -6.29 1.51 -23.39
C GLU A 80 -7.03 0.20 -23.71
N THR A 81 -7.64 0.15 -24.89
CA THR A 81 -8.24 -1.10 -25.38
C THR A 81 -7.15 -2.14 -25.60
N ASN A 82 -7.38 -3.34 -25.10
CA ASN A 82 -6.44 -4.46 -25.01
C ASN A 82 -5.45 -4.44 -23.84
N ASP A 83 -5.49 -3.45 -22.95
CA ASP A 83 -4.71 -3.53 -21.71
C ASP A 83 -5.03 -4.82 -20.95
N GLU A 84 -3.98 -5.48 -20.48
CA GLU A 84 -4.06 -6.64 -19.59
C GLU A 84 -3.58 -6.24 -18.20
N LEU A 85 -4.48 -6.33 -17.24
CA LEU A 85 -4.25 -5.81 -15.91
C LEU A 85 -4.90 -6.69 -14.84
N TYR A 86 -4.25 -6.68 -13.69
CA TYR A 86 -4.84 -7.18 -12.45
C TYR A 86 -5.71 -6.08 -11.84
N LEU A 87 -6.87 -6.43 -11.30
CA LEU A 87 -7.88 -5.49 -10.82
C LEU A 87 -8.47 -5.95 -9.49
N PHE A 88 -8.52 -5.02 -8.53
CA PHE A 88 -9.38 -5.10 -7.36
C PHE A 88 -10.71 -4.42 -7.67
N ILE A 89 -11.80 -5.16 -7.54
CA ILE A 89 -13.14 -4.71 -7.93
C ILE A 89 -14.08 -4.82 -6.74
N LYS A 90 -14.91 -3.80 -6.54
CA LYS A 90 -16.04 -3.82 -5.61
C LYS A 90 -17.34 -3.85 -6.39
N GLN A 91 -18.36 -4.53 -5.88
CA GLN A 91 -19.73 -4.42 -6.36
C GLN A 91 -20.55 -3.56 -5.39
N ASP A 92 -21.18 -2.51 -5.90
CA ASP A 92 -22.03 -1.65 -5.09
C ASP A 92 -23.36 -2.35 -4.74
N LYS A 93 -24.18 -1.70 -3.90
CA LYS A 93 -25.48 -2.22 -3.48
C LYS A 93 -26.51 -2.35 -4.61
N LYS A 94 -26.25 -1.74 -5.77
CA LYS A 94 -27.09 -1.78 -6.98
C LYS A 94 -26.59 -2.81 -8.00
N GLY A 95 -25.46 -3.48 -7.72
CA GLY A 95 -24.85 -4.46 -8.60
C GLY A 95 -23.84 -3.90 -9.60
N ASN A 96 -23.52 -2.60 -9.55
CA ASN A 96 -22.52 -1.98 -10.41
C ASN A 96 -21.11 -2.34 -9.93
N TYR A 97 -20.15 -2.43 -10.85
CA TYR A 97 -18.76 -2.72 -10.53
C TYR A 97 -17.90 -1.45 -10.54
N GLU A 98 -16.99 -1.35 -9.58
CA GLU A 98 -16.16 -0.17 -9.35
C GLU A 98 -14.71 -0.59 -9.06
N ILE A 99 -13.75 0.26 -9.45
CA ILE A 99 -12.34 0.17 -9.01
C ILE A 99 -12.09 1.22 -7.92
N PRO A 100 -10.97 1.23 -7.19
CA PRO A 100 -10.83 2.12 -6.04
C PRO A 100 -10.77 3.60 -6.42
N THR A 101 -9.84 3.95 -7.31
CA THR A 101 -9.59 5.30 -7.83
C THR A 101 -9.06 5.20 -9.26
N PRO A 102 -8.91 6.33 -9.99
CA PRO A 102 -8.32 6.33 -11.33
C PRO A 102 -6.87 5.81 -11.43
N THR A 103 -6.13 5.77 -10.31
CA THR A 103 -4.68 5.46 -10.29
C THR A 103 -4.28 4.31 -9.37
N SER A 104 -5.24 3.72 -8.65
CA SER A 104 -4.97 2.63 -7.70
C SER A 104 -5.91 1.46 -7.88
N GLY A 105 -5.52 0.31 -7.33
CA GLY A 105 -6.31 -0.93 -7.39
C GLY A 105 -6.12 -1.76 -8.64
N PHE A 106 -5.12 -1.42 -9.46
CA PHE A 106 -4.74 -2.22 -10.60
C PHE A 106 -3.22 -2.34 -10.71
N ALA A 107 -2.77 -3.35 -11.46
CA ALA A 107 -1.37 -3.54 -11.78
C ALA A 107 -1.21 -3.99 -13.23
N TYR A 108 -0.30 -3.34 -13.95
CA TYR A 108 0.04 -3.66 -15.34
C TYR A 108 1.05 -4.80 -15.42
N ILE A 109 0.96 -5.57 -16.50
CA ILE A 109 2.02 -6.48 -16.92
C ILE A 109 3.00 -5.72 -17.82
N TYR A 110 4.28 -5.73 -17.46
CA TYR A 110 5.38 -5.20 -18.25
C TYR A 110 6.47 -6.27 -18.35
N GLU A 111 6.81 -6.69 -19.58
CA GLU A 111 7.87 -7.67 -19.86
C GLU A 111 7.78 -8.95 -18.98
N ASN A 112 6.59 -9.56 -18.87
CA ASN A 112 6.30 -10.73 -18.02
C ASN A 112 6.47 -10.52 -16.50
N LYS A 113 6.57 -9.27 -16.06
CA LYS A 113 6.55 -8.87 -14.65
C LYS A 113 5.34 -7.99 -14.38
N VAL A 114 5.00 -7.82 -13.11
CA VAL A 114 3.87 -7.01 -12.66
C VAL A 114 4.40 -5.82 -11.87
N ALA A 115 3.97 -4.61 -12.24
CA ALA A 115 4.23 -3.40 -11.48
C ALA A 115 3.27 -3.34 -10.27
N ALA A 116 3.68 -3.97 -9.18
CA ALA A 116 2.81 -4.32 -8.06
C ALA A 116 2.85 -3.30 -6.92
N THR A 117 1.68 -2.82 -6.50
CA THR A 117 1.54 -1.96 -5.32
C THR A 117 1.22 -2.80 -4.08
N TYR A 118 2.11 -2.82 -3.09
CA TYR A 118 1.86 -3.48 -1.78
C TYR A 118 1.51 -2.49 -0.68
N ARG A 119 1.97 -1.23 -0.77
CA ARG A 119 1.79 -0.24 0.30
C ARG A 119 0.92 0.94 -0.13
N HIS A 120 1.36 1.64 -1.18
CA HIS A 120 0.69 2.79 -1.76
C HIS A 120 1.08 2.88 -3.24
N SER A 121 0.17 3.35 -4.09
CA SER A 121 0.32 3.47 -5.56
C SER A 121 1.70 3.96 -6.04
N TYR A 122 2.31 4.95 -5.38
CA TYR A 122 3.62 5.51 -5.71
C TYR A 122 4.79 4.53 -5.55
N HIS A 123 4.57 3.46 -4.79
CA HIS A 123 5.57 2.45 -4.47
C HIS A 123 5.20 1.15 -5.15
N GLN A 124 5.74 0.97 -6.35
CA GLN A 124 5.58 -0.26 -7.11
C GLN A 124 6.85 -1.12 -7.02
N ALA A 125 6.65 -2.42 -6.89
CA ALA A 125 7.68 -3.43 -7.01
C ALA A 125 7.48 -4.21 -8.32
N LEU A 126 8.53 -4.36 -9.11
CA LEU A 126 8.47 -5.14 -10.34
C LEU A 126 8.86 -6.59 -10.06
N ILE A 127 7.86 -7.45 -9.92
CA ILE A 127 8.02 -8.87 -9.55
C ILE A 127 7.42 -9.79 -10.61
N ASP A 128 7.79 -11.07 -10.58
CA ASP A 128 7.22 -12.04 -11.52
C ASP A 128 5.71 -12.27 -11.26
N ILE A 129 5.01 -12.73 -12.29
CA ILE A 129 3.56 -12.98 -12.26
C ILE A 129 3.17 -13.98 -11.16
N GLU A 130 3.92 -15.07 -10.98
CA GLU A 130 3.59 -16.11 -10.01
C GLU A 130 3.69 -15.55 -8.58
N THR A 131 4.77 -14.82 -8.28
CA THR A 131 4.91 -14.17 -6.97
C THR A 131 3.82 -13.14 -6.74
N TYR A 132 3.51 -12.30 -7.74
CA TYR A 132 2.47 -11.30 -7.62
C TYR A 132 1.12 -11.93 -7.30
N GLU A 133 0.67 -12.90 -8.10
CA GLU A 133 -0.61 -13.56 -7.88
C GLU A 133 -0.66 -14.23 -6.51
N LYS A 134 0.35 -15.02 -6.14
CA LYS A 134 0.35 -15.76 -4.87
C LYS A 134 0.33 -14.86 -3.64
N THR A 135 1.09 -13.77 -3.67
CA THR A 135 1.15 -12.83 -2.54
C THR A 135 -0.11 -11.97 -2.45
N MET A 136 -0.63 -11.44 -3.57
CA MET A 136 -1.86 -10.66 -3.56
C MET A 136 -3.09 -11.51 -3.22
N ILE A 137 -3.19 -12.74 -3.72
CA ILE A 137 -4.22 -13.69 -3.31
C ILE A 137 -4.12 -13.96 -1.81
N ALA A 138 -2.92 -14.18 -1.27
CA ALA A 138 -2.75 -14.43 0.16
C ALA A 138 -3.23 -13.25 1.01
N ILE A 139 -2.83 -12.04 0.64
CA ILE A 139 -3.21 -10.81 1.35
C ILE A 139 -4.71 -10.56 1.26
N PHE A 140 -5.28 -10.65 0.05
CA PHE A 140 -6.72 -10.53 -0.16
C PHE A 140 -7.48 -11.56 0.69
N ASN A 141 -7.16 -12.85 0.54
CA ASN A 141 -7.82 -13.90 1.29
C ASN A 141 -7.72 -13.69 2.79
N ASN A 142 -6.57 -13.25 3.31
CA ASN A 142 -6.42 -12.93 4.72
C ASN A 142 -7.38 -11.83 5.19
N TYR A 143 -7.55 -10.74 4.43
CA TYR A 143 -8.51 -9.69 4.77
C TYR A 143 -9.97 -10.15 4.68
N HIS A 144 -10.23 -11.16 3.87
CA HIS A 144 -11.56 -11.77 3.70
C HIS A 144 -11.76 -13.04 4.55
N ASN A 145 -10.89 -13.30 5.52
CA ASN A 145 -10.92 -14.47 6.42
C ASN A 145 -10.94 -15.82 5.69
N GLN A 146 -10.30 -15.89 4.53
CA GLN A 146 -10.12 -17.10 3.71
C GLN A 146 -8.71 -17.67 3.87
N SER A 147 -8.57 -18.96 3.59
CA SER A 147 -7.27 -19.64 3.62
C SER A 147 -6.37 -19.19 2.46
N TYR A 148 -5.07 -19.27 2.67
CA TYR A 148 -4.04 -19.03 1.66
C TYR A 148 -2.84 -19.96 1.85
N ASP A 149 -1.96 -20.02 0.85
CA ASP A 149 -0.76 -20.87 0.89
C ASP A 149 0.32 -20.26 1.80
N LYS A 150 0.19 -20.53 3.11
CA LYS A 150 1.18 -20.13 4.12
C LYS A 150 2.57 -20.67 3.84
N LYS A 151 2.69 -21.86 3.24
CA LYS A 151 4.00 -22.48 2.97
C LYS A 151 4.75 -21.67 1.92
N TYR A 152 4.08 -21.28 0.85
CA TYR A 152 4.68 -20.43 -0.17
C TYR A 152 5.13 -19.09 0.41
N ILE A 153 4.26 -18.42 1.17
CA ILE A 153 4.56 -17.12 1.78
C ILE A 153 5.74 -17.21 2.75
N ASN A 154 5.76 -18.20 3.64
CA ASN A 154 6.88 -18.39 4.56
C ASN A 154 8.18 -18.69 3.80
N SER A 155 8.13 -19.49 2.74
CA SER A 155 9.31 -19.78 1.90
C SER A 155 9.85 -18.52 1.21
N LEU A 156 8.96 -17.65 0.74
CA LEU A 156 9.32 -16.35 0.14
C LEU A 156 10.04 -15.47 1.18
N ILE A 157 9.45 -15.32 2.36
CA ILE A 157 10.01 -14.54 3.47
C ILE A 157 11.37 -15.10 3.88
N ASP A 158 11.47 -16.41 4.08
CA ASP A 158 12.72 -17.06 4.48
C ASP A 158 13.83 -16.85 3.48
N LYS A 159 13.52 -16.93 2.19
CA LYS A 159 14.48 -16.72 1.10
C LYS A 159 15.01 -15.29 1.07
N TYR A 160 14.12 -14.29 1.11
CA TYR A 160 14.51 -12.90 0.82
C TYR A 160 14.86 -12.08 2.07
N LEU A 161 14.30 -12.41 3.23
CA LEU A 161 14.70 -11.82 4.51
C LEU A 161 15.74 -12.68 5.25
N GLY A 162 16.11 -13.84 4.70
CA GLY A 162 17.25 -14.65 5.18
C GLY A 162 18.62 -14.11 4.73
N ILE A 163 18.64 -13.05 3.92
CA ILE A 163 19.85 -12.37 3.46
C ILE A 163 19.85 -10.92 3.94
N GLN A 164 21.02 -10.27 3.90
CA GLN A 164 21.16 -8.87 4.32
C GLN A 164 20.31 -7.93 3.43
N PRO A 165 19.80 -6.82 4.01
CA PRO A 165 19.07 -5.81 3.25
C PRO A 165 19.96 -5.23 2.13
N VAL A 166 19.37 -5.01 0.96
CA VAL A 166 20.10 -4.45 -0.20
C VAL A 166 19.67 -3.01 -0.49
N LYS A 167 20.59 -2.21 -1.03
CA LYS A 167 20.26 -0.90 -1.61
C LYS A 167 19.69 -1.08 -3.02
N PRO A 168 18.77 -0.21 -3.48
CA PRO A 168 18.31 -0.25 -4.86
C PRO A 168 19.47 0.12 -5.80
N SER A 169 19.88 -0.84 -6.63
CA SER A 169 20.85 -0.66 -7.72
C SER A 169 20.45 -1.54 -8.89
N LYS A 170 21.05 -1.36 -10.07
CA LYS A 170 20.74 -2.19 -11.24
C LYS A 170 20.92 -3.68 -10.97
N GLU A 171 21.94 -4.04 -10.17
CA GLU A 171 22.31 -5.40 -9.81
C GLU A 171 21.41 -5.98 -8.71
N ASN A 172 20.95 -5.14 -7.79
CA ASN A 172 20.20 -5.56 -6.60
C ASN A 172 18.70 -5.28 -6.68
N MET A 173 18.20 -4.66 -7.76
CA MET A 173 16.83 -4.18 -7.86
C MET A 173 15.81 -5.30 -7.66
N GLU A 174 16.08 -6.47 -8.21
CA GLU A 174 15.21 -7.62 -8.05
C GLU A 174 15.12 -8.06 -6.58
N THR A 175 16.26 -8.27 -5.92
CA THR A 175 16.31 -8.59 -4.50
C THR A 175 15.63 -7.54 -3.63
N PHE A 176 15.85 -6.26 -3.93
CA PHE A 176 15.19 -5.14 -3.26
C PHE A 176 13.65 -5.25 -3.35
N TYR A 177 13.11 -5.51 -4.53
CA TYR A 177 11.66 -5.68 -4.72
C TYR A 177 11.11 -6.86 -3.92
N TYR A 178 11.78 -8.02 -3.95
CA TYR A 178 11.32 -9.18 -3.18
C TYR A 178 11.46 -8.99 -1.66
N GLN A 179 12.47 -8.24 -1.19
CA GLN A 179 12.59 -7.86 0.22
C GLN A 179 11.42 -6.96 0.64
N HIS A 180 11.06 -5.98 -0.18
CA HIS A 180 9.88 -5.15 0.05
C HIS A 180 8.60 -5.99 0.11
N VAL A 181 8.37 -6.86 -0.87
CA VAL A 181 7.19 -7.74 -0.92
C VAL A 181 7.11 -8.64 0.30
N ALA A 182 8.22 -9.24 0.73
CA ALA A 182 8.26 -10.10 1.90
C ALA A 182 7.90 -9.35 3.19
N LEU A 183 8.43 -8.13 3.38
CA LEU A 183 8.11 -7.30 4.55
C LEU A 183 6.64 -6.86 4.56
N GLU A 184 6.10 -6.42 3.42
CA GLU A 184 4.68 -6.05 3.34
C GLU A 184 3.77 -7.29 3.49
N CYS A 185 4.18 -8.48 3.05
CA CYS A 185 3.46 -9.72 3.36
C CYS A 185 3.38 -9.96 4.88
N ILE A 186 4.47 -9.78 5.63
CA ILE A 186 4.44 -9.89 7.10
C ILE A 186 3.47 -8.87 7.69
N TYR A 187 3.52 -7.61 7.23
CA TYR A 187 2.59 -6.55 7.66
C TYR A 187 1.13 -6.97 7.43
N HIS A 188 0.76 -7.30 6.20
CA HIS A 188 -0.63 -7.56 5.83
C HIS A 188 -1.19 -8.85 6.44
N LEU A 189 -0.36 -9.88 6.54
CA LEU A 189 -0.76 -11.22 7.00
C LEU A 189 -0.54 -11.42 8.51
N ARG A 190 0.04 -10.44 9.20
CA ARG A 190 0.37 -10.47 10.63
C ARG A 190 1.18 -11.72 11.02
N LEU A 191 2.20 -12.04 10.22
CA LEU A 191 2.98 -13.27 10.39
C LEU A 191 4.03 -13.14 11.50
N THR A 192 3.91 -14.00 12.50
CA THR A 192 4.89 -14.14 13.59
C THR A 192 6.00 -15.13 13.22
N GLY A 193 7.13 -15.11 13.96
CA GLY A 193 8.25 -16.05 13.79
C GLY A 193 9.40 -15.54 12.91
N PHE A 194 9.31 -14.29 12.46
CA PHE A 194 10.27 -13.62 11.59
C PHE A 194 10.92 -12.38 12.23
N PHE A 195 10.76 -12.15 13.54
CA PHE A 195 11.26 -10.95 14.22
C PHE A 195 12.76 -10.71 13.96
N GLU A 196 13.59 -11.74 14.16
CA GLU A 196 15.03 -11.70 13.90
C GLU A 196 15.39 -11.41 12.43
N LYS A 197 14.51 -11.74 11.49
CA LYS A 197 14.71 -11.44 10.06
C LYS A 197 14.28 -10.03 9.69
N ILE A 198 13.37 -9.42 10.45
CA ILE A 198 12.92 -8.05 10.25
C ILE A 198 13.97 -7.07 10.80
N ASN A 199 14.56 -7.38 11.96
CA ASN A 199 15.42 -6.46 12.69
C ASN A 199 16.58 -5.86 11.84
N PRO A 200 17.31 -6.62 11.01
CA PRO A 200 18.35 -6.06 10.14
C PRO A 200 17.85 -4.97 9.18
N PHE A 201 16.58 -5.03 8.76
CA PHE A 201 15.96 -4.06 7.86
C PHE A 201 15.52 -2.79 8.58
N VAL A 202 15.24 -2.88 9.89
CA VAL A 202 14.86 -1.72 10.73
C VAL A 202 16.06 -0.79 10.92
N ASP A 203 17.25 -1.33 11.11
CA ASP A 203 18.48 -0.54 11.31
C ASP A 203 19.19 -0.17 9.98
N PHE A 204 18.60 -0.48 8.82
CA PHE A 204 19.22 -0.25 7.51
C PHE A 204 18.93 1.16 6.96
N GLU A 205 19.62 2.16 7.49
CA GLU A 205 19.46 3.58 7.16
C GLU A 205 19.70 3.92 5.68
N ASP A 206 20.52 3.11 5.01
CA ASP A 206 20.88 3.25 3.61
C ASP A 206 19.72 3.00 2.62
N ASN A 207 18.57 2.53 3.11
CA ASN A 207 17.39 2.29 2.29
C ASN A 207 16.09 2.57 3.08
N PRO A 208 15.65 3.83 3.12
CA PRO A 208 14.44 4.25 3.84
C PRO A 208 13.19 3.47 3.42
N HIS A 209 13.12 3.01 2.16
CA HIS A 209 11.95 2.29 1.65
C HIS A 209 11.75 0.92 2.32
N LEU A 210 12.84 0.14 2.46
CA LEU A 210 12.81 -1.13 3.17
C LEU A 210 12.65 -0.91 4.68
N GLN A 211 13.30 0.11 5.24
CA GLN A 211 13.15 0.46 6.65
C GLN A 211 11.69 0.75 7.02
N ILE A 212 10.97 1.51 6.19
CA ILE A 212 9.52 1.76 6.36
C ILE A 212 8.72 0.45 6.33
N SER A 213 9.04 -0.44 5.38
CA SER A 213 8.35 -1.73 5.26
C SER A 213 8.63 -2.61 6.50
N ALA A 214 9.84 -2.53 7.07
CA ALA A 214 10.25 -3.27 8.25
C ALA A 214 9.58 -2.78 9.54
N VAL A 215 9.54 -1.46 9.79
CA VAL A 215 8.84 -0.93 10.97
C VAL A 215 7.34 -1.20 10.91
N ARG A 216 6.75 -1.20 9.71
CA ARG A 216 5.37 -1.66 9.48
C ARG A 216 5.22 -3.14 9.83
N ALA A 217 6.12 -4.01 9.37
CA ALA A 217 6.08 -5.44 9.66
C ALA A 217 6.12 -5.75 11.18
N LEU A 218 6.69 -4.87 12.02
CA LEU A 218 6.73 -5.05 13.47
C LEU A 218 5.34 -5.12 14.13
N ILE A 219 4.27 -4.67 13.48
CA ILE A 219 2.92 -4.79 14.04
C ILE A 219 2.43 -6.23 14.19
N ALA A 220 3.09 -7.19 13.54
CA ALA A 220 2.87 -8.61 13.79
C ALA A 220 3.26 -9.03 15.23
N TYR A 221 4.03 -8.19 15.92
CA TYR A 221 4.54 -8.44 17.27
C TYR A 221 3.99 -7.36 18.21
N ASN A 222 2.99 -7.69 19.02
CA ASN A 222 2.52 -6.81 20.10
C ASN A 222 3.32 -7.05 21.39
N THR A 223 4.64 -6.82 21.33
CA THR A 223 5.57 -7.01 22.46
C THR A 223 6.11 -5.67 22.94
N GLN A 224 6.67 -5.62 24.15
CA GLN A 224 7.34 -4.41 24.63
C GLN A 224 8.54 -4.03 23.75
N GLU A 225 9.23 -5.05 23.21
CA GLU A 225 10.39 -4.87 22.35
C GLU A 225 10.05 -4.17 21.03
N SER A 226 9.02 -4.63 20.31
CA SER A 226 8.57 -3.97 19.07
C SER A 226 8.12 -2.54 19.32
N LYS A 227 7.39 -2.29 20.42
CA LYS A 227 7.00 -0.94 20.85
C LYS A 227 8.21 -0.06 21.13
N ASN A 228 9.22 -0.58 21.82
CA ASN A 228 10.45 0.15 22.11
C ASN A 228 11.21 0.51 20.82
N ILE A 229 11.27 -0.41 19.85
CA ILE A 229 11.87 -0.14 18.54
C ILE A 229 11.12 1.00 17.82
N LEU A 230 9.78 0.95 17.76
CA LEU A 230 8.98 2.02 17.14
C LEU A 230 9.19 3.36 17.86
N MET A 231 9.19 3.35 19.20
CA MET A 231 9.40 4.57 20.00
C MET A 231 10.79 5.18 19.80
N LYS A 232 11.84 4.38 19.56
CA LYS A 232 13.20 4.87 19.24
C LYS A 232 13.18 5.84 18.05
N PHE A 233 12.44 5.52 16.99
CA PHE A 233 12.30 6.38 15.82
C PHE A 233 11.42 7.61 16.08
N ILE A 234 10.32 7.41 16.83
CA ILE A 234 9.39 8.51 17.18
C ILE A 234 10.09 9.56 18.05
N GLU A 235 10.97 9.16 18.95
CA GLU A 235 11.69 10.05 19.87
C GLU A 235 12.91 10.73 19.24
N ASN A 236 13.51 10.10 18.22
CA ASN A 236 14.69 10.64 17.56
C ASN A 236 14.32 11.71 16.53
N LYS A 237 14.67 12.97 16.83
CA LYS A 237 14.43 14.15 15.98
C LYS A 237 15.18 14.12 14.64
N GLU A 238 16.24 13.34 14.53
CA GLU A 238 16.96 13.15 13.26
C GLU A 238 16.28 12.13 12.35
N THR A 239 15.26 11.41 12.84
CA THR A 239 14.48 10.48 12.03
C THR A 239 13.66 11.27 11.01
N PRO A 240 13.67 10.89 9.71
CA PRO A 240 12.83 11.55 8.71
C PRO A 240 11.34 11.56 9.13
N PRO A 241 10.63 12.70 9.01
CA PRO A 241 9.24 12.83 9.49
C PRO A 241 8.31 11.73 8.98
N PHE A 242 8.43 11.35 7.71
CA PHE A 242 7.64 10.28 7.12
C PHE A 242 7.85 8.92 7.81
N LEU A 243 9.09 8.57 8.17
CA LEU A 243 9.37 7.34 8.91
C LEU A 243 8.81 7.40 10.34
N GLN A 244 8.85 8.56 10.99
CA GLN A 244 8.23 8.75 12.30
C GLN A 244 6.72 8.50 12.22
N VAL A 245 6.04 9.07 11.22
CA VAL A 245 4.60 8.85 10.99
C VAL A 245 4.30 7.37 10.74
N MET A 246 5.11 6.67 9.94
CA MET A 246 4.95 5.22 9.73
C MET A 246 5.12 4.43 11.03
N CYS A 247 6.04 4.83 11.91
CA CYS A 247 6.21 4.23 13.23
C CYS A 247 5.00 4.50 14.13
N ILE A 248 4.45 5.71 14.12
CA ILE A 248 3.27 6.10 14.91
C ILE A 248 2.03 5.32 14.47
N TRP A 249 1.80 5.19 13.16
CA TRP A 249 0.69 4.39 12.64
C TRP A 249 0.86 2.90 12.92
N SER A 250 2.09 2.38 12.85
CA SER A 250 2.38 1.00 13.24
C SER A 250 2.10 0.80 14.73
N LEU A 251 2.52 1.75 15.56
CA LEU A 251 2.29 1.74 16.99
C LEU A 251 0.79 1.83 17.33
N ARG A 252 -0.01 2.59 16.58
CA ARG A 252 -1.47 2.67 16.72
C ARG A 252 -2.14 1.31 16.61
N GLU A 253 -1.71 0.47 15.68
CA GLU A 253 -2.24 -0.90 15.52
C GLU A 253 -2.02 -1.78 16.75
N LEU A 254 -0.98 -1.49 17.54
CA LEU A 254 -0.65 -2.22 18.78
C LEU A 254 -1.46 -1.77 20.00
N LYS A 255 -2.20 -0.65 19.89
CA LYS A 255 -3.01 -0.03 20.96
C LYS A 255 -2.26 0.10 22.30
N PRO A 256 -1.09 0.79 22.34
CA PRO A 256 -0.21 0.81 23.51
C PRO A 256 -0.67 1.79 24.58
N LYS A 257 -1.71 1.42 25.34
CA LYS A 257 -2.27 2.28 26.40
C LYS A 257 -1.23 2.72 27.42
N GLU A 258 -0.25 1.87 27.70
CA GLU A 258 0.86 2.13 28.60
C GLU A 258 1.80 3.26 28.15
N LEU A 259 1.80 3.63 26.87
CA LEU A 259 2.66 4.69 26.32
C LEU A 259 1.98 6.06 26.24
N LYS A 260 0.70 6.17 26.63
CA LYS A 260 -0.11 7.39 26.44
C LYS A 260 0.54 8.65 27.01
N GLU A 261 0.98 8.63 28.27
CA GLU A 261 1.62 9.78 28.91
C GLU A 261 2.96 10.17 28.24
N LYS A 262 3.71 9.17 27.75
CA LYS A 262 4.98 9.41 27.07
C LYS A 262 4.73 10.09 25.72
N LEU A 263 3.75 9.60 24.95
CA LEU A 263 3.34 10.17 23.67
C LEU A 263 2.82 11.60 23.84
N GLN A 264 2.03 11.88 24.87
CA GLN A 264 1.59 13.24 25.20
C GLN A 264 2.75 14.20 25.47
N LYS A 265 3.82 13.74 26.13
CA LYS A 265 5.01 14.57 26.36
C LYS A 265 5.76 14.82 25.05
N ILE A 266 5.86 13.81 24.18
CA ILE A 266 6.52 13.95 22.89
C ILE A 266 5.78 14.94 21.99
N SER A 267 4.44 14.89 21.94
CA SER A 267 3.62 15.76 21.07
C SER A 267 3.85 17.25 21.32
N LEU A 268 4.21 17.65 22.55
CA LEU A 268 4.54 19.04 22.89
C LEU A 268 5.75 19.60 22.13
N THR A 269 6.62 18.72 21.61
CA THR A 269 7.87 19.11 20.94
C THR A 269 8.06 18.42 19.58
N ALA A 270 7.05 17.69 19.12
CA ALA A 270 7.06 16.99 17.84
C ALA A 270 7.00 18.00 16.68
N SER A 271 7.57 17.62 15.54
CA SER A 271 7.59 18.47 14.34
C SER A 271 6.18 18.72 13.80
N GLU A 272 5.93 19.96 13.42
CA GLU A 272 4.76 20.43 12.66
C GLU A 272 5.09 20.57 11.16
N GLU A 273 6.29 20.14 10.74
CA GLU A 273 6.65 20.15 9.32
C GLU A 273 5.85 19.10 8.55
N ASP A 274 5.42 19.49 7.34
CA ASP A 274 4.72 18.61 6.42
C ASP A 274 5.53 17.33 6.19
N SER A 275 4.86 16.20 6.35
CA SER A 275 5.40 14.88 6.05
C SER A 275 4.86 14.42 4.71
N GLY A 276 5.64 13.60 3.99
CA GLY A 276 5.19 13.13 2.69
C GLY A 276 6.11 12.10 2.07
N PHE A 277 5.69 11.63 0.91
CA PHE A 277 6.49 10.74 0.08
C PHE A 277 7.64 11.55 -0.55
N GLY A 278 8.88 11.05 -0.46
CA GLY A 278 9.98 11.62 -1.21
C GLY A 278 9.88 11.27 -2.70
N GLY A 279 10.27 12.19 -3.59
CA GLY A 279 10.39 11.95 -5.03
C GLY A 279 9.65 12.96 -5.92
N ASN A 280 10.18 13.23 -7.11
CA ASN A 280 9.67 14.22 -8.07
C ASN A 280 8.65 13.67 -9.09
N PHE A 281 8.16 12.44 -8.92
CA PHE A 281 7.25 11.77 -9.87
C PHE A 281 5.85 11.57 -9.30
N MET A 282 5.35 12.53 -8.53
CA MET A 282 3.96 12.47 -8.10
C MET A 282 3.07 12.86 -9.28
N ASP A 283 2.10 12.01 -9.62
CA ASP A 283 0.96 12.45 -10.41
C ASP A 283 0.35 13.65 -9.68
N PRO A 284 0.30 14.86 -10.30
CA PRO A 284 -0.19 16.06 -9.63
C PRO A 284 -1.66 15.97 -9.24
N ARG A 285 -2.36 14.90 -9.70
CA ARG A 285 -3.73 14.58 -9.34
C ARG A 285 -3.85 13.84 -8.02
N VAL A 286 -2.77 13.40 -7.40
CA VAL A 286 -2.87 12.72 -6.11
C VAL A 286 -2.55 13.69 -4.97
N CYS A 287 -3.48 13.80 -4.02
CA CYS A 287 -3.42 14.70 -2.87
C CYS A 287 -3.50 13.94 -1.54
N THR A 288 -3.06 12.68 -1.50
CA THR A 288 -3.07 11.88 -0.27
C THR A 288 -2.37 12.63 0.85
N HIS A 289 -3.14 12.97 1.88
CA HIS A 289 -2.62 13.68 3.03
C HIS A 289 -1.85 12.70 3.93
N VAL A 290 -0.62 13.07 4.27
CA VAL A 290 0.16 12.44 5.33
C VAL A 290 0.26 13.46 6.46
N PRO A 291 -0.18 13.11 7.68
CA PRO A 291 -0.15 14.04 8.81
C PRO A 291 1.29 14.41 9.17
N THR A 292 1.47 15.56 9.79
CA THR A 292 2.71 15.90 10.49
C THR A 292 2.96 14.90 11.63
N VAL A 293 4.20 14.86 12.13
CA VAL A 293 4.57 13.98 13.25
C VAL A 293 3.71 14.31 14.48
N LYS A 294 3.50 15.60 14.75
CA LYS A 294 2.65 16.04 15.87
C LYS A 294 1.20 15.57 15.71
N GLU A 295 0.58 15.82 14.55
CA GLU A 295 -0.81 15.42 14.28
C GLU A 295 -0.99 13.91 14.41
N ALA A 296 -0.04 13.11 13.89
CA ALA A 296 -0.09 11.66 14.00
C ALA A 296 -0.04 11.18 15.47
N ILE A 297 0.80 11.81 16.32
CA ILE A 297 0.87 11.49 17.75
C ILE A 297 -0.43 11.89 18.46
N GLU A 298 -0.95 13.08 18.19
CA GLU A 298 -2.19 13.58 18.79
C GLU A 298 -3.40 12.71 18.43
N GLU A 299 -3.49 12.28 17.16
CA GLU A 299 -4.49 11.32 16.71
C GLU A 299 -4.36 10.00 17.48
N LEU A 300 -3.15 9.43 17.58
CA LEU A 300 -2.90 8.21 18.34
C LEU A 300 -3.35 8.37 19.80
N VAL A 301 -2.89 9.41 20.49
CA VAL A 301 -3.22 9.68 21.90
C VAL A 301 -4.73 9.79 22.13
N SER A 302 -5.48 10.36 21.18
CA SER A 302 -6.93 10.50 21.27
C SER A 302 -7.67 9.15 21.24
N THR A 303 -7.04 8.11 20.70
CA THR A 303 -7.62 6.75 20.56
C THR A 303 -7.23 5.77 21.68
N LEU A 304 -6.26 6.14 22.54
CA LEU A 304 -5.75 5.30 23.64
C LEU A 304 -6.53 5.47 24.94
#